data_AF-A0A7W0SED0-F1
#
_entry.id   AF-A0A7W0SED0-F1
#
_cell.length_a   1.000
_cell.length_b   1.000
_cell.length_c   1.000
_cell.angle_alpha   90.00
_cell.angle_beta   90.00
_cell.angle_gamma   90.00
#
_symmetry.space_group_name_H-M   'P 1'
#
loop_
_entity.id
_entity.type
_entity.pdbx_description
1 polymer ?
#
loop_
_entity_poly.entity_id
_entity_poly.type
_entity_poly.pdbx_seq_one_letter_code
_entity_poly.pdbx_strand_id
1 'polypeptide(L)'
;MAEEPEQDRPLFTVNDLREAADAGIIAEYDVEKLIRWASDRGVEARAARIEEPEGINLVTVAYYFGAMLMISACAWFLGDKWESLGSGGVLLTTLVYFAIALAVGLWLRKRGYLVGGGLLITVAVCLVPLITFSIQDLLGFWPVEDPGSYSDFYPKIHGSWIIMELVTMAAALAALLYVRFGFLTAPLAFSIWFFSMDVAALILGRDLDWNTSAWVSVVVGALTIAFGYVLDRTIHRPDEPRSEDFAFW
;
A
#
# COMPACT_ATOMS: atom_id res chain seq x y z
N MET A 1 10.52 45.57 -11.41
CA MET A 1 9.11 45.19 -11.19
C MET A 1 9.14 44.17 -10.07
N ALA A 2 8.68 44.54 -8.89
CA ALA A 2 8.68 43.67 -7.72
C ALA A 2 7.47 42.74 -7.81
N GLU A 3 7.70 41.43 -7.69
CA GLU A 3 6.65 40.44 -7.49
C GLU A 3 6.10 40.62 -6.06
N GLU A 4 4.79 40.89 -5.95
CA GLU A 4 4.09 40.90 -4.66
C GLU A 4 4.05 39.46 -4.10
N PRO A 5 4.30 39.26 -2.79
CA PRO A 5 4.20 37.95 -2.18
C PRO A 5 2.74 37.48 -2.19
N GLU A 6 2.55 36.25 -2.68
CA GLU A 6 1.30 35.50 -2.71
C GLU A 6 0.65 35.48 -1.32
N GLN A 7 -0.41 36.28 -1.17
CA GLN A 7 -1.14 36.49 0.09
C GLN A 7 -1.62 35.18 0.71
N ASP A 8 -1.33 35.02 1.99
CA ASP A 8 -1.97 34.12 2.97
C ASP A 8 -3.50 34.09 2.76
N ARG A 9 -4.01 33.09 2.06
CA ARG A 9 -5.45 32.85 1.92
C ARG A 9 -5.85 31.77 2.91
N PRO A 10 -6.60 32.09 3.99
CA PRO A 10 -7.11 31.07 4.88
C PRO A 10 -7.99 30.09 4.09
N LEU A 11 -7.64 28.80 4.16
CA LEU A 11 -8.44 27.72 3.61
C LEU A 11 -9.53 27.36 4.62
N PHE A 12 -10.79 27.61 4.26
CA PHE A 12 -11.94 27.29 5.11
C PHE A 12 -12.58 25.95 4.73
N THR A 13 -12.89 25.15 5.73
CA THR A 13 -13.69 23.91 5.62
C THR A 13 -15.16 24.18 5.92
N VAL A 14 -16.03 23.18 5.64
CA VAL A 14 -17.45 23.26 6.01
C VAL A 14 -17.65 23.36 7.52
N ASN A 15 -16.74 22.80 8.33
CA ASN A 15 -16.79 22.94 9.78
C ASN A 15 -16.47 24.36 10.21
N ASP A 16 -15.49 25.03 9.59
CA ASP A 16 -15.16 26.42 9.90
C ASP A 16 -16.33 27.36 9.58
N LEU A 17 -17.10 27.07 8.52
CA LEU A 17 -18.34 27.82 8.21
C LEU A 17 -19.42 27.60 9.27
N ARG A 18 -19.54 26.38 9.82
CA ARG A 18 -20.50 26.08 10.90
C ARG A 18 -20.07 26.73 12.21
N GLU A 19 -18.79 26.67 12.56
CA GLU A 19 -18.24 27.36 13.73
C GLU A 19 -18.39 28.88 13.62
N ALA A 20 -18.20 29.45 12.42
CA ALA A 20 -18.45 30.87 12.18
C ALA A 20 -19.94 31.24 12.37
N ALA A 21 -20.87 30.33 12.04
CA ALA A 21 -22.29 30.54 12.30
C ALA A 21 -22.64 30.43 13.79
N ASP A 22 -22.06 29.45 14.49
CA ASP A 22 -22.22 29.27 15.93
C ASP A 22 -21.64 30.48 16.71
N ALA A 23 -20.54 31.06 16.21
CA ALA A 23 -19.95 32.29 16.71
C ALA A 23 -20.74 33.56 16.34
N GLY A 24 -21.82 33.43 15.56
CA GLY A 24 -22.67 34.54 15.11
C GLY A 24 -22.01 35.48 14.09
N ILE A 25 -20.91 35.07 13.47
CA ILE A 25 -20.19 35.84 12.45
C ILE A 25 -20.98 35.83 11.13
N ILE A 26 -21.63 34.71 10.82
CA ILE A 26 -22.50 34.54 9.66
C ILE A 26 -23.84 33.93 10.08
N ALA A 27 -24.90 34.14 9.31
CA ALA A 27 -26.19 33.51 9.58
C ALA A 27 -26.15 32.04 9.15
N GLU A 28 -26.79 31.16 9.93
CA GLU A 28 -26.86 29.72 9.64
C GLU A 28 -27.48 29.43 8.25
N TYR A 29 -28.43 30.27 7.84
CA TYR A 29 -29.02 30.23 6.50
C TYR A 29 -28.01 30.50 5.36
N ASP A 30 -26.99 31.32 5.61
CA ASP A 30 -25.96 31.63 4.61
C ASP A 30 -24.92 30.52 4.50
N VAL A 31 -24.72 29.71 5.55
CA VAL A 31 -23.87 28.51 5.50
C VAL A 31 -24.43 27.51 4.48
N GLU A 32 -25.72 27.22 4.51
CA GLU A 32 -26.35 26.30 3.55
C GLU A 32 -26.27 26.81 2.12
N LYS A 33 -26.43 28.12 1.90
CA LYS A 33 -26.24 28.74 0.59
C LYS A 33 -24.80 28.62 0.10
N LEU A 34 -23.82 28.84 0.97
CA LEU A 34 -22.40 28.74 0.62
C LEU A 34 -22.01 27.30 0.30
N ILE A 35 -22.50 26.33 1.05
CA ILE A 35 -22.31 24.89 0.77
C ILE A 35 -22.91 24.53 -0.59
N ARG A 36 -24.14 25.01 -0.87
CA ARG A 36 -24.81 24.77 -2.16
C ARG A 36 -24.08 25.43 -3.32
N TRP A 37 -23.66 26.68 -3.14
CA TRP A 37 -22.86 27.43 -4.13
C TRP A 37 -21.51 26.75 -4.43
N ALA A 38 -20.84 26.23 -3.40
CA ALA A 38 -19.59 25.49 -3.55
C ALA A 38 -19.82 24.17 -4.30
N SER A 39 -20.87 23.42 -3.92
CA SER A 39 -21.25 22.16 -4.57
C SER A 39 -21.59 22.35 -6.05
N ASP A 40 -22.35 23.39 -6.39
CA ASP A 40 -22.73 23.73 -7.78
C ASP A 40 -21.52 24.07 -8.66
N ARG A 41 -20.42 24.51 -8.05
CA ARG A 41 -19.15 24.81 -8.73
C ARG A 41 -18.17 23.65 -8.77
N GLY A 42 -18.56 22.49 -8.23
CA GLY A 42 -17.64 21.36 -8.07
C GLY A 42 -16.50 21.67 -7.09
N VAL A 43 -16.66 22.67 -6.22
CA VAL A 43 -15.77 22.86 -5.08
C VAL A 43 -16.11 21.74 -4.11
N GLU A 44 -15.42 20.61 -4.24
CA GLU A 44 -15.48 19.56 -3.25
C GLU A 44 -15.07 20.18 -1.92
N ALA A 45 -16.02 20.23 -0.97
CA ALA A 45 -15.69 20.54 0.40
C ALA A 45 -14.54 19.63 0.78
N ARG A 46 -13.35 20.22 1.00
CA ARG A 46 -12.19 19.50 1.54
C ARG A 46 -12.63 19.09 2.94
N ALA A 47 -13.29 17.93 3.02
CA ALA A 47 -13.74 17.34 4.27
C ALA A 47 -12.52 17.38 5.16
N ALA A 48 -12.63 18.06 6.31
CA ALA A 48 -11.53 18.24 7.25
C ALA A 48 -10.84 16.88 7.40
N ARG A 49 -9.67 16.73 6.77
CA ARG A 49 -8.95 15.47 6.84
C ARG A 49 -8.51 15.41 8.29
N ILE A 50 -9.04 14.45 9.05
CA ILE A 50 -8.70 14.27 10.46
C ILE A 50 -7.18 14.11 10.61
N GLU A 51 -6.55 13.52 9.59
CA GLU A 51 -5.11 13.52 9.36
C GLU A 51 -4.76 14.54 8.25
N GLU A 52 -4.50 15.80 8.61
CA GLU A 52 -3.72 16.68 7.72
C GLU A 52 -2.27 16.17 7.71
N PRO A 53 -1.63 15.95 6.54
CA PRO A 53 -0.25 15.51 6.47
C PRO A 53 0.68 16.69 6.79
N GLU A 54 0.79 17.05 8.06
CA GLU A 54 1.82 17.98 8.55
C GLU A 54 3.16 17.24 8.67
N GLY A 55 3.76 16.86 7.54
CA GLY A 55 5.09 16.29 7.45
C GLY A 55 5.37 15.07 8.35
N ILE A 56 6.64 14.88 8.71
CA ILE A 56 7.08 13.80 9.62
C ILE A 56 6.71 14.19 11.06
N ASN A 57 5.56 13.70 11.52
CA ASN A 57 5.14 13.76 12.92
C ASN A 57 5.37 12.40 13.62
N LEU A 58 5.59 12.43 14.94
CA LEU A 58 5.69 11.24 15.80
C LEU A 58 4.51 10.28 15.63
N VAL A 59 3.29 10.80 15.41
CA VAL A 59 2.09 9.97 15.15
C VAL A 59 2.26 9.16 13.87
N THR A 60 2.66 9.82 12.78
CA THR A 60 2.95 9.17 11.49
C THR A 60 4.04 8.12 11.65
N VAL A 61 5.15 8.48 12.31
CA VAL A 61 6.25 7.53 12.59
C VAL A 61 5.74 6.31 13.38
N ALA A 62 4.93 6.52 14.41
CA ALA A 62 4.36 5.45 15.21
C ALA A 62 3.43 4.54 14.38
N TYR A 63 2.67 5.08 13.44
CA TYR A 63 1.85 4.29 12.52
C TYR A 63 2.70 3.42 11.59
N TYR A 64 3.69 3.99 10.90
CA TYR A 64 4.57 3.21 10.03
C TYR A 64 5.36 2.16 10.83
N PHE A 65 5.88 2.53 11.99
CA PHE A 65 6.58 1.60 12.88
C PHE A 65 5.67 0.46 13.35
N GLY A 66 4.43 0.77 13.75
CA GLY A 66 3.44 -0.24 14.14
C GLY A 66 3.11 -1.19 13.00
N ALA A 67 2.94 -0.69 11.78
CA ALA A 67 2.71 -1.52 10.60
C ALA A 67 3.91 -2.43 10.30
N MET A 68 5.15 -1.92 10.41
CA MET A 68 6.37 -2.72 10.24
C MET A 68 6.51 -3.79 11.31
N LEU A 69 6.20 -3.45 12.57
CA LEU A 69 6.16 -4.43 13.66
C LEU A 69 5.12 -5.51 13.39
N MET A 70 3.94 -5.15 12.90
CA MET A 70 2.88 -6.11 12.60
C MET A 70 3.30 -7.08 11.49
N ILE A 71 3.84 -6.58 10.38
CA ILE A 71 4.32 -7.42 9.27
C ILE A 71 5.45 -8.33 9.77
N SER A 72 6.41 -7.80 10.53
CA SER A 72 7.54 -8.56 11.06
C SER A 72 7.10 -9.64 12.06
N ALA A 73 6.17 -9.30 12.94
CA ALA A 73 5.64 -10.23 13.93
C ALA A 73 4.83 -11.35 13.26
N CYS A 74 4.01 -11.03 12.25
CA CYS A 74 3.29 -12.03 11.47
C CYS A 74 4.25 -12.97 10.73
N ALA A 75 5.25 -12.42 10.05
CA ALA A 75 6.26 -13.22 9.34
C ALA A 75 7.00 -14.18 10.28
N TRP A 76 7.44 -13.67 11.44
CA TRP A 76 8.11 -14.49 12.45
C TRP A 76 7.19 -15.57 13.03
N PHE A 77 6.02 -15.17 13.52
CA PHE A 77 5.10 -16.07 14.22
C PHE A 77 4.61 -17.21 13.32
N LEU A 78 4.27 -16.90 12.07
CA LEU A 78 3.74 -17.89 11.13
C LEU A 78 4.86 -18.81 10.62
N GLY A 79 6.09 -18.32 10.53
CA GLY A 79 7.27 -19.17 10.31
C GLY A 79 7.53 -20.12 11.47
N ASP A 80 7.56 -19.63 12.71
CA ASP A 80 7.79 -20.44 13.92
C ASP A 80 6.70 -21.51 14.13
N LYS A 81 5.44 -21.16 13.85
CA LYS A 81 4.31 -22.06 14.10
C LYS A 81 4.01 -23.03 12.97
N TRP A 82 4.69 -22.93 11.83
CA TRP A 82 4.45 -23.80 10.68
C TRP A 82 4.50 -25.29 11.03
N GLU A 83 5.53 -25.72 11.76
CA GLU A 83 5.68 -27.14 12.17
C GLU A 83 4.54 -27.63 13.09
N SER A 84 3.95 -26.73 13.87
CA SER A 84 2.91 -27.08 14.84
C SER A 84 1.49 -27.01 14.27
N LEU A 85 1.24 -26.07 13.35
CA LEU A 85 -0.08 -25.77 12.80
C LEU A 85 -0.33 -26.45 11.45
N GLY A 86 0.74 -26.78 10.72
CA GLY A 86 0.69 -27.14 9.32
C GLY A 86 0.10 -26.03 8.45
N SER A 87 0.00 -26.26 7.14
CA SER A 87 -0.56 -25.29 6.18
C SER A 87 -2.01 -24.93 6.47
N GLY A 88 -2.82 -25.88 6.94
CA GLY A 88 -4.23 -25.62 7.32
C GLY A 88 -4.37 -24.61 8.47
N GLY A 89 -3.62 -24.79 9.55
CA GLY A 89 -3.67 -23.88 10.70
C GLY A 89 -3.05 -22.52 10.40
N VAL A 90 -1.98 -22.48 9.60
CA VAL A 90 -1.37 -21.24 9.12
C VAL A 90 -2.32 -20.49 8.18
N LEU A 91 -2.99 -21.17 7.25
CA LEU A 91 -3.99 -20.56 6.38
C LEU A 91 -5.12 -19.91 7.18
N LEU A 92 -5.71 -20.65 8.15
CA LEU A 92 -6.80 -20.14 8.96
C LEU A 92 -6.38 -18.89 9.75
N THR A 93 -5.22 -18.94 10.40
CA THR A 93 -4.71 -17.81 11.20
C THR A 93 -4.42 -16.60 10.32
N THR A 94 -3.80 -16.83 9.16
CA THR A 94 -3.47 -15.76 8.21
C THR A 94 -4.73 -15.12 7.62
N LEU A 95 -5.76 -15.90 7.30
CA LEU A 95 -7.04 -15.38 6.84
C LEU A 95 -7.74 -14.52 7.90
N VAL A 96 -7.65 -14.91 9.18
CA VAL A 96 -8.19 -14.10 10.28
C VAL A 96 -7.46 -12.76 10.38
N TYR A 97 -6.13 -12.76 10.36
CA TYR A 97 -5.34 -11.51 10.38
C TYR A 97 -5.58 -10.64 9.16
N PHE A 98 -5.65 -11.24 7.98
CA PHE A 98 -6.00 -10.57 6.72
C PHE A 98 -7.36 -9.88 6.83
N ALA A 99 -8.39 -10.61 7.25
CA ALA A 99 -9.75 -10.08 7.37
C ALA A 99 -9.83 -8.94 8.38
N ILE A 100 -9.16 -9.06 9.53
CA ILE A 100 -9.12 -8.01 10.56
C ILE A 100 -8.40 -6.77 10.02
N ALA A 101 -7.19 -6.92 9.47
CA ALA A 101 -6.41 -5.80 8.95
C ALA A 101 -7.15 -5.07 7.82
N LEU A 102 -7.73 -5.82 6.87
CA LEU A 102 -8.50 -5.25 5.78
C LEU A 102 -9.77 -4.55 6.28
N ALA A 103 -10.56 -5.19 7.15
CA ALA A 103 -11.81 -4.62 7.64
C ALA A 103 -11.58 -3.36 8.48
N VAL A 104 -10.61 -3.39 9.40
CA VAL A 104 -10.24 -2.23 10.23
C VAL A 104 -9.63 -1.14 9.37
N GLY A 105 -8.77 -1.48 8.40
CA GLY A 105 -8.19 -0.51 7.47
C GLY A 105 -9.24 0.22 6.64
N LEU A 106 -10.20 -0.51 6.06
CA LEU A 106 -11.32 0.08 5.33
C LEU A 106 -12.23 0.92 6.23
N TRP A 107 -12.48 0.47 7.46
CA TRP A 107 -13.27 1.21 8.44
C TRP A 107 -12.60 2.53 8.87
N LEU A 108 -11.29 2.52 9.08
CA LEU A 108 -10.49 3.72 9.40
C LEU A 108 -10.51 4.71 8.23
N ARG A 109 -10.31 4.25 6.99
CA ARG A 109 -10.37 5.14 5.81
C ARG A 109 -11.75 5.77 5.65
N LYS A 110 -12.84 5.04 5.89
CA LYS A 110 -14.21 5.58 5.88
C LYS A 110 -14.44 6.67 6.93
N ARG A 111 -13.64 6.70 8.00
CA ARG A 111 -13.68 7.71 9.06
C ARG A 111 -12.69 8.85 8.87
N GLY A 112 -11.94 8.87 7.77
CA GLY A 112 -10.98 9.94 7.48
C GLY A 112 -9.54 9.68 7.94
N TYR A 113 -9.24 8.51 8.53
CA TYR A 113 -7.88 8.09 8.88
C TYR A 113 -7.22 7.42 7.66
N LEU A 114 -6.65 8.23 6.78
CA LEU A 114 -6.14 7.79 5.48
C LEU A 114 -4.83 7.01 5.61
N VAL A 115 -3.90 7.48 6.45
CA VAL A 115 -2.58 6.89 6.66
C VAL A 115 -2.71 5.60 7.44
N GLY A 116 -3.34 5.65 8.62
CA GLY A 116 -3.53 4.44 9.45
C GLY A 116 -4.33 3.36 8.73
N GLY A 117 -5.39 3.76 8.01
CA GLY A 117 -6.18 2.83 7.21
C GLY A 117 -5.42 2.24 6.02
N GLY A 118 -4.63 3.07 5.30
CA GLY A 118 -3.79 2.60 4.19
C GLY A 118 -2.70 1.62 4.64
N LEU A 119 -2.10 1.85 5.81
CA LEU A 119 -1.11 0.95 6.38
C LEU A 119 -1.68 -0.42 6.72
N LEU A 120 -2.85 -0.49 7.38
CA LEU A 120 -3.49 -1.78 7.67
C LEU A 120 -3.89 -2.56 6.42
N ILE A 121 -4.33 -1.86 5.36
CA ILE A 121 -4.59 -2.49 4.06
C ILE A 121 -3.27 -3.02 3.47
N THR A 122 -2.16 -2.29 3.64
CA THR A 122 -0.83 -2.78 3.23
C THR A 122 -0.43 -4.04 3.99
N VAL A 123 -0.64 -4.07 5.31
CA VAL A 123 -0.42 -5.29 6.12
C VAL A 123 -1.23 -6.46 5.56
N ALA A 124 -2.50 -6.25 5.23
CA ALA A 124 -3.33 -7.28 4.63
C ALA A 124 -2.74 -7.80 3.29
N VAL A 125 -2.30 -6.90 2.41
CA VAL A 125 -1.63 -7.29 1.15
C VAL A 125 -0.35 -8.10 1.41
N CYS A 126 0.45 -7.74 2.43
CA CYS A 126 1.65 -8.49 2.82
C CYS A 126 1.36 -9.92 3.32
N LEU A 127 0.12 -10.25 3.68
CA LEU A 127 -0.28 -11.61 4.08
C LEU A 127 -0.71 -12.49 2.89
N VAL A 128 -0.94 -11.90 1.71
CA VAL A 128 -1.38 -12.61 0.50
C VAL A 128 -0.42 -13.71 0.02
N PRO A 129 0.93 -13.50 0.02
CA PRO A 129 1.86 -14.57 -0.35
C PRO A 129 1.67 -15.81 0.52
N LEU A 130 1.55 -15.62 1.83
CA LEU A 130 1.40 -16.71 2.78
C LEU A 130 0.05 -17.44 2.65
N ILE A 131 -1.03 -16.71 2.38
CA ILE A 131 -2.34 -17.31 2.06
C ILE A 131 -2.21 -18.19 0.83
N THR A 132 -1.60 -17.66 -0.23
CA THR A 132 -1.43 -18.36 -1.51
C THR A 132 -0.58 -19.62 -1.32
N PHE A 133 0.57 -19.49 -0.66
CA PHE A 133 1.44 -20.60 -0.32
C PHE A 133 0.70 -21.70 0.46
N SER A 134 -0.03 -21.33 1.51
CA SER A 134 -0.75 -22.31 2.34
C SER A 134 -1.85 -23.02 1.56
N ILE A 135 -2.50 -22.35 0.60
CA ILE A 135 -3.48 -22.98 -0.31
C ILE A 135 -2.78 -23.93 -1.28
N GLN A 136 -1.64 -23.53 -1.86
CA GLN A 136 -0.87 -24.37 -2.77
C GLN A 136 -0.40 -25.66 -2.08
N ASP A 137 0.12 -25.54 -0.85
CA ASP A 137 0.55 -26.67 -0.03
C ASP A 137 -0.61 -27.63 0.29
N LEU A 138 -1.75 -27.10 0.74
CA LEU A 138 -2.94 -27.92 1.03
C LEU A 138 -3.49 -28.66 -0.18
N LEU A 139 -3.38 -28.06 -1.37
CA LEU A 139 -3.81 -28.67 -2.62
C LEU A 139 -2.75 -29.61 -3.22
N GLY A 140 -1.54 -29.65 -2.65
CA GLY A 140 -0.39 -30.33 -3.24
C GLY A 140 -0.03 -29.79 -4.64
N PHE A 141 -0.36 -28.52 -4.91
CA PHE A 141 -0.22 -27.91 -6.23
C PHE A 141 1.11 -27.16 -6.35
N TRP A 142 2.09 -27.85 -6.94
CA TRP A 142 3.43 -27.32 -7.19
C TRP A 142 3.74 -27.37 -8.70
N PRO A 143 3.85 -26.22 -9.40
CA PRO A 143 4.04 -26.18 -10.85
C PRO A 143 5.33 -26.79 -11.38
N VAL A 144 6.40 -26.84 -10.57
CA VAL A 144 7.73 -27.29 -10.99
C VAL A 144 8.27 -28.38 -10.04
N GLU A 145 8.52 -28.06 -8.77
CA GLU A 145 8.92 -29.00 -7.71
C GLU A 145 8.32 -28.56 -6.36
N ASP A 146 8.16 -29.50 -5.43
CA ASP A 146 7.68 -29.25 -4.05
C ASP A 146 8.76 -28.47 -3.25
N PRO A 147 8.49 -27.21 -2.84
CA PRO A 147 9.50 -26.35 -2.23
C PRO A 147 9.76 -26.64 -0.74
N GLY A 148 9.03 -27.56 -0.11
CA GLY A 148 9.21 -27.87 1.32
C GLY A 148 8.55 -26.85 2.25
N SER A 149 9.10 -26.67 3.46
CA SER A 149 8.50 -25.85 4.53
C SER A 149 8.63 -24.34 4.27
N TYR A 150 7.66 -23.53 4.73
CA TYR A 150 7.71 -22.06 4.67
C TYR A 150 8.94 -21.44 5.37
N SER A 151 9.63 -22.18 6.25
CA SER A 151 10.90 -21.75 6.84
C SER A 151 12.05 -21.64 5.83
N ASP A 152 11.93 -22.28 4.66
CA ASP A 152 12.92 -22.25 3.57
C ASP A 152 12.68 -21.10 2.56
N PHE A 153 11.86 -20.10 2.92
CA PHE A 153 11.47 -18.96 2.07
C PHE A 153 12.63 -18.06 1.63
N TYR A 154 13.76 -18.09 2.34
CA TYR A 154 14.90 -17.20 2.09
C TYR A 154 16.11 -17.81 1.36
N PRO A 155 16.42 -19.13 1.38
CA PRO A 155 17.63 -19.62 0.74
C PRO A 155 17.47 -20.17 -0.69
N LYS A 156 16.27 -20.46 -1.22
CA LYS A 156 16.13 -21.16 -2.51
C LYS A 156 15.03 -20.59 -3.40
N ILE A 157 15.44 -20.03 -4.53
CA ILE A 157 14.58 -19.54 -5.62
C ILE A 157 14.01 -20.77 -6.34
N HIS A 158 12.77 -21.16 -6.02
CA HIS A 158 12.10 -22.29 -6.67
C HIS A 158 11.04 -21.78 -7.65
N GLY A 159 11.05 -22.25 -8.90
CA GLY A 159 10.11 -21.82 -9.94
C GLY A 159 8.61 -22.04 -9.60
N SER A 160 8.29 -22.80 -8.56
CA SER A 160 6.92 -22.98 -8.03
C SER A 160 6.31 -21.72 -7.40
N TRP A 161 7.11 -20.66 -7.22
CA TRP A 161 6.76 -19.46 -6.44
C TRP A 161 6.16 -18.34 -7.29
N ILE A 162 6.27 -18.47 -8.62
CA ILE A 162 5.73 -17.51 -9.59
C ILE A 162 4.24 -17.24 -9.39
N ILE A 163 3.45 -18.27 -9.03
CA ILE A 163 2.01 -18.10 -8.81
C ILE A 163 1.76 -17.24 -7.57
N MET A 164 2.51 -17.47 -6.49
CA MET A 164 2.43 -16.68 -5.27
C MET A 164 2.79 -15.21 -5.55
N GLU A 165 3.84 -14.97 -6.32
CA GLU A 165 4.24 -13.61 -6.70
C GLU A 165 3.17 -12.93 -7.58
N LEU A 166 2.62 -13.64 -8.57
CA LEU A 166 1.56 -13.10 -9.43
C LEU A 166 0.29 -12.77 -8.66
N VAL A 167 -0.12 -13.63 -7.72
CA VAL A 167 -1.31 -13.38 -6.88
C VAL A 167 -1.07 -12.18 -5.95
N THR A 168 0.13 -12.05 -5.41
CA THR A 168 0.50 -10.91 -4.55
C THR A 168 0.55 -9.61 -5.35
N MET A 169 1.14 -9.62 -6.55
CA MET A 169 1.11 -8.48 -7.46
C MET A 169 -0.32 -8.08 -7.82
N ALA A 170 -1.19 -9.04 -8.16
CA ALA A 170 -2.59 -8.78 -8.46
C ALA A 170 -3.34 -8.18 -7.26
N ALA A 171 -3.10 -8.69 -6.05
CA ALA A 171 -3.69 -8.14 -4.84
C ALA A 171 -3.18 -6.73 -4.52
N ALA A 172 -1.89 -6.48 -4.68
CA ALA A 172 -1.30 -5.15 -4.48
C ALA A 172 -1.82 -4.14 -5.52
N LEU A 173 -1.94 -4.54 -6.78
CA LEU A 173 -2.55 -3.71 -7.84
C LEU A 173 -4.02 -3.43 -7.54
N ALA A 174 -4.80 -4.46 -7.19
CA ALA A 174 -6.19 -4.27 -6.79
C ALA A 174 -6.29 -3.30 -5.61
N ALA A 175 -5.47 -3.48 -4.58
CA ALA A 175 -5.42 -2.58 -3.44
C ALA A 175 -5.08 -1.14 -3.85
N LEU A 176 -4.08 -0.93 -4.73
CA LEU A 176 -3.74 0.41 -5.25
C LEU A 176 -4.87 1.06 -6.05
N LEU A 177 -5.67 0.26 -6.79
CA LEU A 177 -6.82 0.75 -7.55
C LEU A 177 -7.97 1.21 -6.63
N TYR A 178 -8.19 0.53 -5.50
CA TYR A 178 -9.22 0.91 -4.52
C TYR A 178 -8.71 1.94 -3.49
N VAL A 179 -7.41 1.91 -3.20
CA VAL A 179 -6.75 2.64 -2.13
C VAL A 179 -5.49 3.26 -2.71
N ARG A 180 -5.60 4.51 -3.15
CA ARG A 180 -4.46 5.34 -3.53
C ARG A 180 -3.62 5.66 -2.30
N PHE A 181 -2.68 4.79 -1.97
CA PHE A 181 -1.77 4.95 -0.83
C PHE A 181 -0.36 4.53 -1.23
N GLY A 182 0.60 5.45 -1.17
CA GLY A 182 1.95 5.24 -1.70
C GLY A 182 2.68 4.03 -1.13
N PHE A 183 2.50 3.75 0.16
CA PHE A 183 3.19 2.63 0.81
C PHE A 183 2.77 1.25 0.28
N LEU A 184 1.59 1.12 -0.34
CA LEU A 184 1.16 -0.12 -1.02
C LEU A 184 2.04 -0.48 -2.23
N THR A 185 2.82 0.46 -2.74
CA THR A 185 3.81 0.17 -3.80
C THR A 185 4.95 -0.72 -3.30
N ALA A 186 5.22 -0.75 -1.99
CA ALA A 186 6.29 -1.57 -1.41
C ALA A 186 6.08 -3.08 -1.63
N PRO A 187 4.95 -3.70 -1.23
CA PRO A 187 4.71 -5.12 -1.51
C PRO A 187 4.65 -5.42 -3.02
N LEU A 188 4.17 -4.49 -3.84
CA LEU A 188 4.18 -4.64 -5.29
C LEU A 188 5.61 -4.70 -5.84
N ALA A 189 6.47 -3.75 -5.45
CA ALA A 189 7.86 -3.69 -5.88
C ALA A 189 8.66 -4.93 -5.41
N PHE A 190 8.40 -5.38 -4.18
CA PHE A 190 9.01 -6.58 -3.63
C PHE A 190 8.60 -7.83 -4.41
N SER A 191 7.32 -7.96 -4.77
CA SER A 191 6.82 -9.09 -5.57
C SER A 191 7.39 -9.09 -6.99
N ILE A 192 7.50 -7.91 -7.62
CA ILE A 192 8.13 -7.76 -8.94
C ILE A 192 9.60 -8.21 -8.91
N TRP A 193 10.32 -7.84 -7.84
CA TRP A 193 11.72 -8.24 -7.68
C TRP A 193 11.86 -9.76 -7.53
N PHE A 194 11.06 -10.42 -6.67
CA PHE A 194 11.08 -11.88 -6.55
C PHE A 194 10.68 -12.57 -7.84
N PHE A 195 9.60 -12.13 -8.48
CA PHE A 195 9.16 -12.64 -9.77
C PHE A 195 10.27 -12.55 -10.83
N SER A 196 11.05 -11.47 -10.83
CA SER A 196 12.18 -11.33 -11.77
C SER A 196 13.28 -12.37 -11.55
N MET A 197 13.52 -12.75 -10.29
CA MET A 197 14.53 -13.74 -9.91
C MET A 197 14.06 -15.15 -10.30
N ASP A 198 12.78 -15.46 -10.04
CA ASP A 198 12.17 -16.73 -10.45
C ASP A 198 12.19 -16.89 -11.97
N VAL A 199 11.82 -15.85 -12.72
CA VAL A 199 11.86 -15.84 -14.19
C VAL A 199 13.30 -16.02 -14.69
N ALA A 200 14.28 -15.35 -14.09
CA ALA A 200 15.67 -15.51 -14.47
C ALA A 200 16.17 -16.94 -14.22
N ALA A 201 15.84 -17.54 -13.07
CA ALA A 201 16.19 -18.94 -12.77
C ALA A 201 15.56 -19.91 -13.77
N LEU A 202 14.28 -19.71 -14.12
CA LEU A 202 13.58 -20.51 -15.13
C LEU A 202 14.21 -20.40 -16.52
N ILE A 203 14.56 -19.19 -16.96
CA ILE A 203 15.19 -18.97 -18.28
C ILE A 203 16.57 -19.63 -18.34
N LEU A 204 17.34 -19.56 -17.25
CA LEU A 204 18.67 -20.15 -17.16
C LEU A 204 18.65 -21.66 -16.91
N GLY A 205 17.51 -22.22 -16.50
CA GLY A 205 17.35 -23.64 -16.16
C GLY A 205 18.23 -24.09 -14.99
N ARG A 206 18.63 -23.16 -14.12
CA ARG A 206 19.50 -23.39 -12.96
C ARG A 206 19.26 -22.37 -11.86
N ASP A 207 19.66 -22.73 -10.64
CA ASP A 207 19.71 -21.78 -9.53
C ASP A 207 20.66 -20.62 -9.84
N LEU A 208 20.28 -19.44 -9.38
CA LEU A 208 21.07 -18.23 -9.55
C LEU A 208 22.20 -18.18 -8.52
N ASP A 209 23.43 -18.12 -9.01
CA ASP A 209 24.56 -17.75 -8.15
C ASP A 209 24.43 -16.28 -7.69
N TRP A 210 25.12 -15.94 -6.59
CA TRP A 210 25.07 -14.60 -6.00
C TRP A 210 25.33 -13.48 -7.01
N ASN A 211 26.31 -13.68 -7.91
CA ASN A 211 26.69 -12.66 -8.88
C ASN A 211 25.58 -12.46 -9.93
N THR A 212 24.98 -13.54 -10.42
CA THR A 212 23.85 -13.48 -11.36
C THR A 212 22.64 -12.83 -10.70
N SER A 213 22.30 -13.23 -9.47
CA SER A 213 21.24 -12.62 -8.66
C SER A 213 21.43 -11.11 -8.45
N ALA A 214 22.67 -10.67 -8.19
CA ALA A 214 23.00 -9.26 -8.04
C ALA A 214 22.79 -8.49 -9.35
N TRP A 215 23.25 -9.02 -10.48
CA TRP A 215 23.06 -8.37 -11.79
C TRP A 215 21.60 -8.31 -12.22
N VAL A 216 20.82 -9.38 -11.98
CA VAL A 216 19.36 -9.38 -12.21
C VAL A 216 18.71 -8.26 -11.38
N SER A 217 19.06 -8.18 -10.09
CA SER A 217 18.54 -7.13 -9.19
C SER A 217 18.88 -5.71 -9.65
N VAL A 218 20.10 -5.48 -10.13
CA VAL A 218 20.53 -4.18 -10.66
C VAL A 218 19.73 -3.81 -11.91
N VAL A 219 19.57 -4.74 -12.85
CA VAL A 219 18.81 -4.50 -14.09
C VAL A 219 17.35 -4.22 -13.78
N VAL A 220 16.73 -5.04 -12.93
CA VAL A 220 15.32 -4.90 -12.55
C VAL A 220 15.10 -3.61 -11.77
N GLY A 221 15.99 -3.26 -10.83
CA GLY A 221 15.94 -1.99 -10.12
C GLY A 221 16.04 -0.79 -11.08
N ALA A 222 16.96 -0.83 -12.04
CA ALA A 222 17.10 0.22 -13.05
C ALA A 222 15.84 0.33 -13.94
N LEU A 223 15.24 -0.79 -14.34
CA LEU A 223 13.99 -0.81 -15.09
C LEU A 223 12.83 -0.25 -14.28
N THR A 224 12.72 -0.58 -12.99
CA THR A 224 11.69 -0.05 -12.09
C THR A 224 11.81 1.47 -11.94
N ILE A 225 13.04 1.99 -11.77
CA ILE A 225 13.29 3.44 -11.70
C ILE A 225 12.94 4.11 -13.04
N ALA A 226 13.38 3.55 -14.16
CA ALA A 226 13.08 4.08 -15.49
C ALA A 226 11.58 4.08 -15.78
N PHE A 227 10.88 3.00 -15.39
CA PHE A 227 9.43 2.90 -15.51
C PHE A 227 8.73 3.95 -14.65
N GLY A 228 9.13 4.11 -13.38
CA GLY A 228 8.62 5.15 -12.50
C GLY A 228 8.80 6.55 -13.09
N TYR A 229 9.97 6.83 -13.66
CA TYR A 229 10.27 8.11 -14.32
C TYR A 229 9.42 8.35 -15.58
N VAL A 230 9.21 7.33 -16.41
CA VAL A 230 8.36 7.43 -17.60
C VAL A 230 6.90 7.59 -17.21
N LEU A 231 6.44 6.85 -16.20
CA LEU A 231 5.08 6.92 -15.67
C LEU A 231 4.79 8.30 -15.11
N ASP A 232 5.72 8.84 -14.32
CA ASP A 232 5.70 10.22 -13.83
C ASP A 232 5.49 11.18 -15.00
N ARG A 233 6.36 11.14 -16.02
CA ARG A 233 6.22 12.04 -17.19
C ARG A 233 4.97 11.86 -18.04
N THR A 234 4.37 10.67 -18.07
CA THR A 234 3.24 10.37 -18.96
C THR A 234 1.88 10.60 -18.30
N ILE A 235 1.79 10.41 -16.98
CA ILE A 235 0.57 10.67 -16.21
C ILE A 235 0.41 12.16 -15.91
N HIS A 236 1.50 12.93 -15.85
CA HIS A 236 1.43 14.37 -15.65
C HIS A 236 0.81 15.09 -16.86
N ARG A 237 -0.41 15.63 -16.68
CA ARG A 237 -1.00 16.64 -17.55
C ARG A 237 -0.51 18.03 -17.14
N PRO A 238 -0.11 18.92 -18.07
CA PRO A 238 0.40 20.26 -17.73
C PRO A 238 -0.60 21.16 -16.98
N ASP A 239 -1.88 20.81 -17.00
CA ASP A 239 -2.99 21.69 -16.60
C ASP A 239 -3.68 21.26 -15.29
N GLU A 240 -3.26 20.13 -14.68
CA GLU A 240 -3.82 19.63 -13.43
C GLU A 240 -2.91 20.03 -12.25
N PRO A 241 -3.46 20.64 -11.17
CA PRO A 241 -2.72 20.79 -9.90
C PRO A 241 -2.19 19.42 -9.48
N ARG A 242 -1.03 19.36 -8.78
CA ARG A 242 -0.41 18.13 -8.24
C ARG A 242 -1.36 17.41 -7.27
N SER A 243 -2.40 16.77 -7.79
CA SER A 243 -3.42 16.09 -7.01
C SER A 243 -2.98 14.65 -6.89
N GLU A 244 -2.48 14.35 -5.69
CA GLU A 244 -2.06 13.04 -5.21
C GLU A 244 -0.71 12.58 -5.76
N ASP A 245 0.33 13.34 -5.41
CA ASP A 245 1.68 12.78 -5.31
C ASP A 245 1.59 11.51 -4.44
N PHE A 246 1.83 10.33 -5.02
CA PHE A 246 2.03 9.08 -4.27
C PHE A 246 3.24 9.17 -3.32
N ALA A 247 4.05 10.21 -3.50
CA ALA A 247 5.05 10.73 -2.59
C ALA A 247 4.36 11.62 -1.53
N PHE A 248 4.08 11.06 -0.35
CA PHE A 248 3.57 11.80 0.81
C PHE A 248 4.69 12.50 1.61
N TRP A 249 5.85 12.74 0.99
CA TRP A 249 7.01 13.38 1.61
C TRP A 249 7.17 14.82 1.16
#